data_AF-A0A660RQB4-F1
#
_entry.id   AF-A0A660RQB4-F1
#
_cell.length_a   1.000
_cell.length_b   1.000
_cell.length_c   1.000
_cell.angle_alpha   90.00
_cell.angle_beta   90.00
_cell.angle_gamma   90.00
#
_symmetry.space_group_name_H-M   'P 1'
#
loop_
_entity.id
_entity.type
_entity.pdbx_description
1 polymer ?
#
loop_
_entity_poly.entity_id
_entity_poly.type
_entity_poly.pdbx_seq_one_letter_code
_entity_poly.pdbx_strand_id
1 'polypeptide(L)'
;MLVSFSVAQASLYSEVGDAGNLPASAQSVTGTGIISDIYGTLSSDNDVDMFKIYIYDPENFYASTINDDTTVSDTQLFLFDENGYGVLGND
;
A
#
# COMPACT_ATOMS: atom_id res chain seq x y z
N MET A 1 27.16 8.16 -28.28
CA MET A 1 26.74 7.62 -26.98
C MET A 1 25.28 8.03 -26.79
N LEU A 2 24.35 7.15 -27.14
CA LEU A 2 22.93 7.37 -26.83
C LEU A 2 22.74 7.05 -25.35
N VAL A 3 22.36 8.05 -24.56
CA VAL A 3 21.99 7.86 -23.17
C VAL A 3 20.51 7.47 -23.18
N SER A 4 20.20 6.20 -22.92
CA SER A 4 18.82 5.76 -22.72
C SER A 4 18.35 6.26 -21.36
N PHE A 5 17.39 7.18 -21.34
CA PHE A 5 16.68 7.53 -20.13
C PHE A 5 15.62 6.45 -19.87
N SER A 6 15.81 5.65 -18.84
CA SER A 6 14.74 4.83 -18.28
C SER A 6 13.79 5.78 -17.56
N VAL A 7 12.56 5.87 -18.04
CA VAL A 7 11.46 6.39 -17.22
C VAL A 7 11.10 5.24 -16.27
N ALA A 8 11.07 5.48 -14.95
CA ALA A 8 10.57 4.49 -14.03
C ALA A 8 9.08 4.26 -14.34
N GLN A 9 8.73 3.09 -14.85
CA GLN A 9 7.33 2.72 -15.05
C GLN A 9 6.74 2.42 -13.67
N ALA A 10 5.63 3.08 -13.34
CA ALA A 10 4.88 2.74 -12.13
C ALA A 10 4.37 1.30 -12.24
N SER A 11 4.51 0.53 -11.16
CA SER A 11 4.17 -0.88 -11.10
C SER A 11 3.04 -1.13 -10.11
N LEU A 12 2.21 -2.12 -10.44
CA LEU A 12 1.15 -2.64 -9.58
C LEU A 12 1.74 -3.72 -8.66
N TYR A 13 1.49 -3.62 -7.36
CA TYR A 13 1.75 -4.70 -6.43
C TYR A 13 0.47 -5.47 -6.14
N SER A 14 0.50 -6.80 -6.26
CA SER A 14 -0.64 -7.65 -5.87
C SER A 14 -0.39 -8.25 -4.50
N GLU A 15 -1.42 -8.22 -3.66
CA GLU A 15 -1.47 -8.94 -2.40
C GLU A 15 -1.18 -10.44 -2.59
N VAL A 16 -0.55 -11.07 -1.58
CA VAL A 16 -0.16 -12.48 -1.63
C VAL A 16 -0.63 -13.18 -0.37
N GLY A 17 -1.76 -13.87 -0.47
CA GLY A 17 -2.42 -14.44 0.71
C GLY A 17 -3.18 -13.36 1.47
N ASP A 18 -3.09 -13.40 2.80
CA ASP A 18 -3.55 -12.35 3.71
C ASP A 18 -2.34 -11.45 4.04
N ALA A 19 -2.49 -10.13 3.87
CA ALA A 19 -1.43 -9.17 4.14
C ALA A 19 -1.09 -9.03 5.63
N GLY A 20 -1.98 -9.53 6.50
CA GLY A 20 -1.87 -9.48 7.95
C GLY A 20 -2.30 -8.12 8.53
N ASN A 21 -2.59 -8.10 9.83
CA ASN A 21 -3.30 -6.99 10.46
C ASN A 21 -2.48 -6.15 11.47
N LEU A 22 -1.19 -6.44 11.66
CA LEU A 22 -0.31 -5.75 12.61
C LEU A 22 1.02 -5.35 11.95
N PRO A 23 1.74 -4.33 12.48
CA PRO A 23 3.03 -3.91 11.93
C PRO A 23 4.06 -5.05 11.84
N ALA A 24 4.01 -5.99 12.77
CA ALA A 24 4.89 -7.15 12.80
C ALA A 24 4.55 -8.22 11.76
N SER A 25 3.30 -8.27 11.27
CA SER A 25 2.82 -9.21 10.26
C SER A 25 2.63 -8.60 8.87
N ALA A 26 2.84 -7.29 8.74
CA ALA A 26 2.59 -6.56 7.50
C ALA A 26 3.32 -7.15 6.29
N GLN A 27 2.59 -7.31 5.19
CA GLN A 27 3.16 -7.81 3.94
C GLN A 27 4.15 -6.80 3.36
N SER A 28 5.38 -7.25 3.14
CA SER A 28 6.42 -6.41 2.56
C SER A 28 6.19 -6.19 1.07
N VAL A 29 5.92 -4.94 0.71
CA VAL A 29 5.75 -4.54 -0.68
C VAL A 29 7.12 -4.52 -1.34
N THR A 30 7.37 -5.50 -2.20
CA THR A 30 8.65 -5.70 -2.90
C THR A 30 8.46 -5.46 -4.40
N GLY A 31 9.47 -4.87 -5.03
CA GLY A 31 9.44 -4.53 -6.44
C GLY A 31 10.62 -3.61 -6.81
N THR A 32 10.79 -3.36 -8.10
CA THR A 32 11.77 -2.40 -8.60
C THR A 32 11.04 -1.23 -9.25
N GLY A 33 11.34 0.01 -8.82
CA GLY A 33 10.71 1.22 -9.36
C GLY A 33 9.65 1.80 -8.44
N ILE A 34 8.83 2.70 -8.99
CA ILE A 34 7.71 3.32 -8.28
C ILE A 34 6.56 2.31 -8.24
N ILE A 35 5.93 2.14 -7.09
CA ILE A 35 4.69 1.39 -6.95
C ILE A 35 3.58 2.43 -6.81
N SER A 36 2.68 2.46 -7.78
CA SER A 36 1.55 3.41 -7.76
C SER A 36 0.32 2.86 -7.08
N ASP A 37 0.17 1.53 -7.11
CA ASP A 37 -1.06 0.85 -6.71
C ASP A 37 -0.73 -0.46 -6.00
N ILE A 38 -1.56 -0.78 -5.00
CA ILE A 38 -1.62 -2.09 -4.36
C ILE A 38 -3.02 -2.64 -4.63
N TYR A 39 -3.10 -3.83 -5.21
CA TYR A 39 -4.36 -4.53 -5.45
C TYR A 39 -4.47 -5.73 -4.52
N GLY A 40 -5.53 -5.77 -3.72
CA GLY A 40 -5.81 -6.78 -2.72
C GLY A 40 -7.32 -6.94 -2.51
N THR A 41 -7.73 -7.67 -1.48
CA THR A 41 -9.15 -7.90 -1.19
C THR A 41 -9.42 -8.02 0.30
N LEU A 42 -10.22 -7.09 0.83
CA LEU A 42 -10.88 -7.28 2.13
C LEU A 42 -11.99 -8.33 1.98
N SER A 43 -11.78 -9.49 2.58
CA SER A 43 -12.67 -10.67 2.51
C SER A 43 -13.90 -10.56 3.42
N SER A 44 -13.91 -9.61 4.37
CA SER A 44 -15.04 -9.32 5.25
C SER A 44 -14.93 -7.91 5.85
N ASP A 45 -15.99 -7.42 6.51
CA ASP A 45 -15.98 -6.12 7.21
C ASP A 45 -15.00 -6.04 8.40
N ASN A 46 -14.47 -7.18 8.86
CA ASN A 46 -13.46 -7.24 9.93
C ASN A 46 -12.06 -7.57 9.38
N ASP A 47 -11.92 -7.66 8.07
CA ASP A 47 -10.62 -7.93 7.46
C ASP A 47 -9.73 -6.68 7.52
N VAL A 48 -8.43 -6.88 7.69
CA VAL A 48 -7.47 -5.79 7.84
C VAL A 48 -6.17 -6.19 7.18
N ASP A 49 -5.82 -5.45 6.13
CA ASP A 49 -4.60 -5.64 5.37
C ASP A 49 -3.58 -4.55 5.68
N MET A 50 -2.39 -4.95 6.14
CA MET A 50 -1.29 -4.04 6.42
C MET A 50 -0.13 -4.28 5.46
N PHE A 51 0.26 -3.23 4.75
CA PHE A 51 1.40 -3.25 3.83
C PHE A 51 2.57 -2.45 4.38
N LYS A 52 3.77 -3.04 4.32
CA LYS A 52 5.01 -2.33 4.63
C LYS A 52 5.60 -1.75 3.35
N ILE A 53 5.51 -0.43 3.21
CA ILE A 53 6.02 0.34 2.06
C ILE A 53 7.19 1.24 2.45
N TYR A 54 7.96 1.66 1.45
CA TYR A 54 8.97 2.71 1.60
C TYR A 54 8.52 3.98 0.89
N ILE A 55 8.31 5.05 1.66
CA ILE A 55 7.93 6.37 1.14
C ILE A 55 9.20 7.20 0.97
N TYR A 56 9.65 7.38 -0.27
CA TYR A 56 10.90 8.07 -0.56
C TYR A 56 10.77 9.61 -0.55
N ASP A 57 9.56 10.13 -0.78
CA ASP A 57 9.23 11.55 -0.80
C ASP A 57 7.95 11.80 0.02
N PRO A 58 8.08 11.94 1.35
CA PRO A 58 6.93 12.09 2.24
C PRO A 58 6.09 13.34 1.98
N GLU A 59 6.69 14.42 1.47
CA GLU A 59 5.97 15.69 1.22
C GLU A 59 4.96 15.56 0.08
N ASN A 60 5.19 14.63 -0.85
CA ASN A 60 4.34 14.37 -2.01
C ASN A 60 3.60 13.03 -1.93
N PHE A 61 3.65 12.35 -0.78
CA PHE A 61 2.95 11.09 -0.60
C PHE A 61 1.44 11.31 -0.41
N TYR A 62 0.64 10.55 -1.14
CA TYR A 62 -0.80 10.46 -0.96
C TYR A 62 -1.23 9.02 -1.24
N ALA A 63 -2.34 8.61 -0.63
CA ALA A 63 -2.95 7.32 -0.88
C ALA A 63 -4.46 7.41 -0.68
N SER A 64 -5.20 6.64 -1.46
CA SER A 64 -6.65 6.49 -1.39
C SER A 64 -7.02 5.05 -1.71
N THR A 65 -8.15 4.60 -1.20
CA THR A 65 -8.74 3.30 -1.55
C THR A 65 -9.71 3.48 -2.72
N ILE A 66 -9.82 2.43 -3.54
CA ILE A 66 -10.90 2.25 -4.51
C ILE A 66 -11.53 0.92 -4.16
N ASN A 67 -12.80 0.92 -3.77
CA ASN A 67 -13.50 -0.28 -3.31
C ASN A 67 -14.11 -1.08 -4.49
N ASP A 68 -13.34 -1.19 -5.58
CA ASP A 68 -13.72 -2.06 -6.69
C ASP A 68 -13.58 -3.52 -6.23
N ASP A 69 -14.55 -4.37 -6.56
CA ASP A 69 -14.55 -5.81 -6.27
C ASP A 69 -14.55 -6.23 -4.78
N THR A 70 -14.90 -5.34 -3.83
CA THR A 70 -15.11 -5.70 -2.41
C THR A 70 -16.57 -5.49 -1.97
N THR A 71 -17.01 -6.23 -0.95
CA THR A 71 -18.30 -5.99 -0.26
C THR A 71 -18.19 -4.92 0.83
N VAL A 72 -16.98 -4.52 1.21
CA VAL A 72 -16.72 -3.50 2.23
C VAL A 72 -17.01 -2.12 1.62
N SER A 73 -18.04 -1.46 2.15
CA SER A 73 -18.55 -0.21 1.57
C SER A 73 -17.75 1.02 1.99
N ASP A 74 -17.20 1.00 3.21
CA ASP A 74 -16.53 2.13 3.85
C ASP A 74 -15.14 1.67 4.30
N THR A 75 -14.10 2.06 3.56
CA THR A 75 -12.73 1.63 3.82
C THR A 75 -11.95 2.76 4.47
N GLN A 76 -11.11 2.39 5.44
CA GLN A 76 -10.29 3.32 6.19
C GLN A 76 -8.82 3.05 5.91
N LEU A 77 -8.02 4.11 5.83
CA LEU A 77 -6.59 4.02 5.61
C LEU A 77 -5.83 4.66 6.76
N PHE A 78 -4.91 3.90 7.35
CA PHE A 78 -4.06 4.37 8.44
C PHE A 78 -2.59 4.19 8.05
N LEU A 79 -1.78 5.23 8.27
CA LEU A 79 -0.33 5.19 8.11
C LEU A 79 0.33 5.08 9.49
N PHE A 80 1.25 4.14 9.63
CA PHE A 80 2.06 3.96 10.83
C PHE A 80 3.55 4.15 10.50
N ASP A 81 4.32 4.61 11.48
CA ASP A 81 5.78 4.64 11.38
C ASP A 81 6.39 3.24 11.64
N GLU A 82 7.72 3.14 11.51
CA GLU A 82 8.43 1.87 11.70
C GLU A 82 8.35 1.29 13.13
N ASN A 83 7.99 2.11 14.12
CA ASN A 83 7.79 1.70 15.50
C ASN A 83 6.33 1.33 15.79
N GLY A 84 5.44 1.45 14.80
CA GLY A 84 4.01 1.16 14.92
C GLY A 84 3.18 2.31 15.49
N TYR A 85 3.71 3.55 15.54
CA TYR A 85 2.93 4.72 15.93
C TYR A 85 2.14 5.25 14.75
N GLY A 86 0.86 5.57 14.97
CA GLY A 86 0.02 6.18 13.94
C GLY A 86 0.52 7.58 13.55
N VAL A 87 0.58 7.83 12.25
CA VAL A 87 1.04 9.08 11.62
C VAL A 87 -0.14 9.83 11.00
N LEU A 88 -1.01 9.11 10.29
CA LEU A 88 -2.17 9.66 9.58
C LEU A 88 -3.31 8.64 9.58
N GLY A 89 -4.55 9.13 9.61
CA GLY A 89 -5.75 8.35 9.38
C GLY A 89 -6.65 9.08 8.39
N ASN A 90 -7.19 8.34 7.43
CA ASN A 90 -8.17 8.80 6.45
C ASN A 90 -9.36 7.85 6.48
N ASP A 91 -10.55 8.42 6.64
CA ASP A 91 -11.86 7.77 6.69
C ASP A 91 -12.75 8.49 5.67
#